data_AF-A0A177GDE1-F1
#
_entry.id   AF-A0A177GDE1-F1
#
_cell.length_a   1.000
_cell.length_b   1.000
_cell.length_c   1.000
_cell.angle_alpha   90.00
_cell.angle_beta   90.00
_cell.angle_gamma   90.00
#
_symmetry.space_group_name_H-M   'P 1'
#
loop_
_entity.id
_entity.type
_entity.pdbx_description
1 polymer ?
#
loop_
_entity_poly.entity_id
_entity_poly.type
_entity_poly.pdbx_seq_one_letter_code
_entity_poly.pdbx_strand_id
1 'polypeptide(L)'
;MAETVKNQPGHFAVYAARSGQPPDVCLNCDDLINAASTIKLFVLDAAYDAFTKGTLHPEDTLTVHNHFHSLVGKGSFALEQKEDSYDPLYAQAGKAVPVSELLRVMIQYSSNLATNLMIEKLGVLPIRAIVKAQGLNGVVFGRMIEDFDANDQGIRNRVSARGLGTFLQKLDNGKIVREDAKPEHDPDYAGAKV
;
A
#
# COMPACT_ATOMS: atom_id res chain seq x y z
N MET A 1 30.69 -4.63 -4.41
CA MET A 1 29.53 -5.51 -4.71
C MET A 1 29.53 -6.58 -3.62
N ALA A 2 28.48 -6.72 -2.81
CA ALA A 2 28.48 -7.65 -1.68
C ALA A 2 28.78 -9.09 -2.16
N GLU A 3 29.75 -9.77 -1.54
CA GLU A 3 30.20 -11.11 -1.95
C GLU A 3 29.04 -12.11 -2.08
N THR A 4 27.99 -11.91 -1.29
CA THR A 4 26.79 -12.74 -1.20
C THR A 4 26.03 -12.92 -2.53
N VAL A 5 26.01 -11.92 -3.42
CA VAL A 5 25.20 -11.98 -4.67
C VAL A 5 26.02 -12.25 -5.93
N LYS A 6 27.36 -12.21 -5.85
CA LYS A 6 28.25 -12.21 -7.02
C LYS A 6 28.13 -13.48 -7.89
N ASN A 7 27.75 -14.60 -7.29
CA ASN A 7 27.66 -15.90 -7.96
C ASN A 7 26.23 -16.48 -7.98
N GLN A 8 25.23 -15.69 -7.59
CA GLN A 8 23.84 -16.14 -7.61
C GLN A 8 23.17 -15.72 -8.92
N PRO A 9 22.38 -16.60 -9.56
CA PRO A 9 21.62 -16.22 -10.73
C PRO A 9 20.53 -15.20 -10.36
N GLY A 10 20.30 -14.22 -11.22
CA GLY A 10 19.22 -13.25 -11.08
C GLY A 10 19.68 -11.80 -10.99
N HIS A 11 18.70 -10.90 -10.92
CA HIS A 11 18.93 -9.48 -10.74
C HIS A 11 18.62 -9.09 -9.30
N PHE A 12 19.60 -8.51 -8.61
CA PHE A 12 19.49 -8.10 -7.21
C PHE A 12 19.56 -6.58 -7.10
N ALA A 13 18.57 -5.99 -6.45
CA ALA A 13 18.56 -4.60 -6.01
C ALA A 13 18.51 -4.58 -4.49
N VAL A 14 19.48 -3.92 -3.85
CA VAL A 14 19.64 -3.94 -2.39
C VAL A 14 19.86 -2.52 -1.89
N TYR A 15 19.11 -2.17 -0.85
CA TYR A 15 19.32 -0.99 -0.03
C TYR A 15 19.37 -1.44 1.43
N ALA A 16 20.45 -1.15 2.14
CA ALA A 16 20.56 -1.43 3.58
C ALA A 16 21.10 -0.19 4.29
N ALA A 17 20.41 0.24 5.33
CA ALA A 17 20.74 1.41 6.13
C ALA A 17 20.31 1.16 7.58
N ARG A 18 21.05 1.72 8.52
CA ARG A 18 20.54 1.94 9.88
C ARG A 18 19.50 3.05 9.85
N SER A 19 18.53 3.02 10.77
CA SER A 19 17.51 4.07 10.80
C SER A 19 18.13 5.46 11.04
N GLY A 20 17.66 6.44 10.27
CA GLY A 20 18.14 7.82 10.29
C GLY A 20 19.51 8.03 9.63
N GLN A 21 20.13 6.98 9.08
CA GLN A 21 21.46 7.04 8.48
C GLN A 21 21.41 6.87 6.95
N PRO A 22 22.41 7.36 6.20
CA PRO A 22 22.56 7.00 4.79
C PRO A 22 22.79 5.48 4.63
N PRO A 23 22.52 4.91 3.44
CA PRO A 23 22.71 3.48 3.22
C PRO A 23 24.17 3.06 3.33
N ASP A 24 24.43 2.07 4.18
CA ASP A 24 25.71 1.35 4.24
C ASP A 24 25.87 0.47 2.97
N VAL A 25 24.77 0.02 2.36
CA VAL A 25 24.75 -0.74 1.09
C VAL A 25 23.72 -0.17 0.12
N CYS A 26 24.16 0.13 -1.10
CA CYS A 26 23.29 0.35 -2.27
C CYS A 26 23.85 -0.42 -3.46
N LEU A 27 23.15 -1.48 -3.87
CA LEU A 27 23.44 -2.26 -5.07
C LEU A 27 22.26 -2.14 -6.02
N ASN A 28 22.46 -1.63 -7.24
CA ASN A 28 21.39 -1.43 -8.23
C ASN A 28 20.15 -0.78 -7.61
N CYS A 29 20.34 0.07 -6.59
CA CYS A 29 19.24 0.38 -5.69
C CYS A 29 18.24 1.36 -6.30
N ASP A 30 18.55 1.88 -7.48
CA ASP A 30 17.69 2.73 -8.30
C ASP A 30 16.97 1.95 -9.42
N ASP A 31 17.31 0.68 -9.63
CA ASP A 31 16.67 -0.17 -10.63
C ASP A 31 15.24 -0.52 -10.21
N LEU A 32 14.29 -0.39 -11.13
CA LEU A 32 12.90 -0.73 -10.89
C LEU A 32 12.66 -2.23 -11.02
N ILE A 33 12.23 -2.85 -9.91
CA ILE A 33 11.81 -4.24 -9.84
C ILE A 33 10.31 -4.36 -9.59
N ASN A 34 9.75 -5.56 -9.74
CA ASN A 34 8.36 -5.81 -9.36
C ASN A 34 8.17 -5.54 -7.87
N ALA A 35 7.17 -4.73 -7.52
CA ALA A 35 6.89 -4.39 -6.12
C ALA A 35 6.39 -5.58 -5.29
N ALA A 36 5.73 -6.56 -5.94
CA ALA A 36 4.98 -7.60 -5.25
C ALA A 36 4.11 -6.99 -4.12
N SER A 37 3.95 -7.69 -3.00
CA SER A 37 3.14 -7.20 -1.87
C SER A 37 3.71 -5.98 -1.14
N THR A 38 4.94 -5.53 -1.41
CA THR A 38 5.45 -4.29 -0.79
C THR A 38 4.66 -3.06 -1.24
N ILE A 39 3.95 -3.14 -2.36
CA ILE A 39 3.07 -2.07 -2.84
C ILE A 39 1.95 -1.71 -1.83
N LYS A 40 1.56 -2.67 -0.97
CA LYS A 40 0.52 -2.51 0.05
C LYS A 40 0.88 -1.45 1.09
N LEU A 41 2.17 -1.16 1.27
CA LEU A 41 2.63 -0.08 2.13
C LEU A 41 2.16 1.30 1.65
N PHE A 42 2.05 1.51 0.34
CA PHE A 42 1.57 2.80 -0.20
C PHE A 42 0.03 2.91 -0.17
N VAL A 43 -0.67 1.77 -0.15
CA VAL A 43 -2.12 1.74 0.13
C VAL A 43 -2.38 2.09 1.59
N LEU A 44 -1.58 1.53 2.51
CA LEU A 44 -1.64 1.85 3.93
C LEU A 44 -1.37 3.34 4.18
N ASP A 45 -0.32 3.87 3.57
CA ASP A 45 0.04 5.28 3.64
C ASP A 45 -1.09 6.20 3.17
N ALA A 46 -1.70 5.91 2.02
CA ALA A 46 -2.86 6.65 1.53
C ALA A 46 -4.09 6.54 2.45
N ALA A 47 -4.30 5.39 3.12
CA ALA A 47 -5.37 5.26 4.11
C ALA A 47 -5.13 6.14 5.34
N TYR A 48 -3.90 6.20 5.85
CA TYR A 48 -3.57 7.07 6.98
C TYR A 48 -3.63 8.55 6.62
N ASP A 49 -3.22 8.93 5.41
CA ASP A 49 -3.46 10.29 4.91
C ASP A 49 -4.97 10.60 4.87
N ALA A 50 -5.80 9.68 4.40
CA ALA A 50 -7.26 9.84 4.41
C ALA A 50 -7.84 9.96 5.84
N PHE A 51 -7.29 9.21 6.81
CA PHE A 51 -7.63 9.32 8.24
C PHE A 51 -7.29 10.70 8.79
N THR A 52 -6.08 11.21 8.52
CA THR A 52 -5.68 12.55 8.98
C THR A 52 -6.54 13.67 8.41
N LYS A 53 -7.15 13.45 7.23
CA LYS A 53 -8.07 14.39 6.58
C LYS A 53 -9.53 14.20 7.00
N GLY A 54 -9.84 13.19 7.81
CA GLY A 54 -11.22 12.86 8.19
C GLY A 54 -12.09 12.43 7.01
N THR A 55 -11.49 11.93 5.92
CA THR A 55 -12.23 11.48 4.71
C THR A 55 -12.48 9.97 4.70
N LEU A 56 -11.87 9.29 5.66
CA LEU A 56 -12.02 7.87 5.95
C LEU A 56 -11.78 7.70 7.45
N HIS A 57 -12.47 6.77 8.08
CA HIS A 57 -12.25 6.42 9.47
C HIS A 57 -11.94 4.92 9.64
N PRO A 58 -11.13 4.52 10.65
CA PRO A 58 -10.82 3.10 10.90
C PRO A 58 -12.05 2.21 11.15
N GLU A 59 -13.12 2.78 11.69
CA GLU A 59 -14.42 2.15 11.98
C GLU A 59 -15.39 2.15 10.80
N ASP A 60 -15.12 2.93 9.74
CA ASP A 60 -15.89 2.84 8.51
C ASP A 60 -15.85 1.40 8.00
N THR A 61 -16.95 0.94 7.42
CA THR A 61 -17.04 -0.43 6.92
C THR A 61 -17.10 -0.47 5.40
N LEU A 62 -16.42 -1.45 4.80
CA LEU A 62 -16.54 -1.76 3.39
C LEU A 62 -17.18 -3.14 3.21
N THR A 63 -18.07 -3.26 2.22
CA THR A 63 -18.66 -4.55 1.86
C THR A 63 -17.64 -5.40 1.13
N VAL A 64 -17.32 -6.57 1.66
CA VAL A 64 -16.40 -7.51 1.03
C VAL A 64 -17.01 -8.07 -0.25
N HIS A 65 -16.30 -7.91 -1.35
CA HIS A 65 -16.66 -8.48 -2.65
C HIS A 65 -15.38 -8.78 -3.45
N ASN A 66 -15.45 -9.75 -4.36
CA ASN A 66 -14.31 -10.17 -5.19
C ASN A 66 -14.61 -9.96 -6.68
N HIS A 67 -14.95 -8.73 -7.05
CA HIS A 67 -15.24 -8.35 -8.43
C HIS A 67 -14.89 -6.88 -8.62
N PHE A 68 -13.81 -6.61 -9.35
CA PHE A 68 -13.21 -5.29 -9.52
C PHE A 68 -13.21 -4.89 -10.99
N HIS A 69 -13.13 -3.59 -11.26
CA HIS A 69 -12.97 -3.08 -12.63
C HIS A 69 -11.49 -2.87 -12.94
N SER A 70 -11.07 -3.28 -14.13
CA SER A 70 -9.71 -3.02 -14.60
C SER A 70 -9.46 -1.52 -14.76
N LEU A 71 -8.23 -1.09 -14.48
CA LEU A 71 -7.82 0.30 -14.65
C LEU A 71 -7.90 0.78 -16.11
N VAL A 72 -7.77 -0.13 -17.09
CA VAL A 72 -7.66 0.21 -18.52
C VAL A 72 -8.97 0.11 -19.30
N GLY A 73 -10.11 -0.18 -18.68
CA GLY A 73 -11.39 -0.18 -19.39
C GLY A 73 -12.52 -0.92 -18.70
N LYS A 74 -13.51 -1.34 -19.51
CA LYS A 74 -14.79 -1.93 -19.03
C LYS A 74 -14.69 -3.40 -18.59
N GLY A 75 -13.52 -4.02 -18.69
CA GLY A 75 -13.30 -5.37 -18.19
C GLY A 75 -13.41 -5.41 -16.67
N SER A 76 -13.97 -6.49 -16.15
CA SER A 76 -13.91 -6.79 -14.73
C SER A 76 -13.06 -8.03 -14.48
N PHE A 77 -12.52 -8.12 -13.28
CA PHE A 77 -11.71 -9.25 -12.85
C PHE A 77 -12.04 -9.62 -11.40
N ALA A 78 -11.69 -10.84 -11.02
CA ALA A 78 -11.81 -11.37 -9.68
C ALA A 78 -10.47 -11.99 -9.30
N LEU A 79 -10.13 -11.93 -8.01
CA LEU A 79 -8.91 -12.54 -7.49
C LEU A 79 -9.09 -14.04 -7.34
N GLU A 80 -8.03 -14.79 -7.62
CA GLU A 80 -8.01 -16.22 -7.32
C GLU A 80 -7.72 -16.45 -5.82
N GLN A 81 -8.69 -16.98 -5.08
CA GLN A 81 -8.56 -17.16 -3.63
C GLN A 81 -7.28 -17.91 -3.21
N LYS A 82 -6.88 -18.96 -3.94
CA LYS A 82 -5.67 -19.74 -3.66
C LYS A 82 -4.36 -18.95 -3.80
N GLU A 83 -4.38 -17.82 -4.50
CA GLU A 83 -3.23 -16.93 -4.66
C GLU A 83 -3.20 -15.84 -3.57
N ASP A 84 -4.29 -15.71 -2.81
CA ASP A 84 -4.36 -14.89 -1.60
C ASP A 84 -3.77 -15.66 -0.41
N SER A 85 -3.21 -14.91 0.52
CA SER A 85 -2.59 -15.42 1.75
C SER A 85 -3.54 -15.35 2.96
N TYR A 86 -4.81 -14.95 2.75
CA TYR A 86 -5.82 -14.87 3.81
C TYR A 86 -7.24 -15.29 3.36
N ASP A 87 -7.49 -16.60 3.37
CA ASP A 87 -8.80 -17.21 3.07
C ASP A 87 -9.99 -16.67 3.89
N PRO A 88 -9.88 -16.38 5.20
CA PRO A 88 -11.06 -16.05 6.01
C PRO A 88 -11.82 -14.82 5.54
N LEU A 89 -11.17 -13.88 4.82
CA LEU A 89 -11.86 -12.69 4.30
C LEU A 89 -12.86 -13.06 3.19
N TYR A 90 -12.56 -14.05 2.35
CA TYR A 90 -13.46 -14.50 1.29
C TYR A 90 -14.77 -15.06 1.85
N ALA A 91 -14.72 -15.71 3.03
CA ALA A 91 -15.89 -16.19 3.75
C ALA A 91 -16.79 -15.06 4.30
N GLN A 92 -16.32 -13.81 4.27
CA GLN A 92 -17.10 -12.62 4.65
C GLN A 92 -17.74 -11.91 3.45
N ALA A 93 -17.72 -12.50 2.24
CA ALA A 93 -18.35 -11.91 1.06
C ALA A 93 -19.80 -11.45 1.33
N GLY A 94 -20.12 -10.23 0.90
CA GLY A 94 -21.40 -9.55 1.13
C GLY A 94 -21.55 -8.90 2.51
N LYS A 95 -20.61 -9.10 3.43
CA LYS A 95 -20.65 -8.49 4.78
C LYS A 95 -19.80 -7.23 4.84
N ALA A 96 -20.20 -6.33 5.73
CA ALA A 96 -19.46 -5.14 6.10
C ALA A 96 -18.30 -5.50 7.03
N VAL A 97 -17.08 -5.11 6.66
CA VAL A 97 -15.86 -5.30 7.46
C VAL A 97 -15.21 -3.94 7.72
N PRO A 98 -14.76 -3.65 8.95
CA PRO A 98 -14.09 -2.38 9.26
C PRO A 98 -12.82 -2.16 8.42
N VAL A 99 -12.57 -0.92 8.02
CA VAL A 99 -11.36 -0.50 7.32
C VAL A 99 -10.10 -0.88 8.10
N SER A 100 -10.11 -0.71 9.43
CA SER A 100 -9.02 -1.14 10.32
C SER A 100 -8.68 -2.63 10.18
N GLU A 101 -9.69 -3.49 10.06
CA GLU A 101 -9.49 -4.93 9.87
C GLU A 101 -8.94 -5.24 8.47
N LEU A 102 -9.45 -4.56 7.43
CA LEU A 102 -8.94 -4.71 6.07
C LEU A 102 -7.46 -4.31 5.97
N LEU A 103 -7.09 -3.16 6.56
CA LEU A 103 -5.69 -2.73 6.64
C LEU A 103 -4.83 -3.72 7.43
N ARG A 104 -5.36 -4.26 8.53
CA ARG A 104 -4.65 -5.26 9.35
C ARG A 104 -4.33 -6.51 8.55
N VAL A 105 -5.30 -7.13 7.89
CA VAL A 105 -5.07 -8.37 7.12
C VAL A 105 -4.32 -8.12 5.82
N MET A 106 -4.44 -6.93 5.23
CA MET A 106 -3.60 -6.49 4.11
C MET A 106 -2.12 -6.50 4.48
N ILE A 107 -1.74 -6.05 5.68
CA ILE A 107 -0.35 -5.95 6.10
C ILE A 107 0.16 -7.23 6.77
N GLN A 108 -0.59 -7.79 7.73
CA GLN A 108 -0.15 -8.96 8.50
C GLN A 108 -0.15 -10.25 7.68
N TYR A 109 -1.15 -10.43 6.82
CA TYR A 109 -1.29 -11.62 5.99
C TYR A 109 -1.09 -11.34 4.51
N SER A 110 -0.70 -10.13 4.13
CA SER A 110 -0.54 -9.79 2.71
C SER A 110 -1.83 -10.10 1.91
N SER A 111 -3.02 -9.85 2.45
CA SER A 111 -4.25 -10.19 1.73
C SER A 111 -4.43 -9.38 0.44
N ASN A 112 -4.61 -10.05 -0.70
CA ASN A 112 -4.84 -9.40 -1.99
C ASN A 112 -6.26 -8.81 -2.06
N LEU A 113 -7.26 -9.53 -1.55
CA LEU A 113 -8.65 -9.08 -1.49
C LEU A 113 -8.81 -7.82 -0.65
N ALA A 114 -8.22 -7.79 0.55
CA ALA A 114 -8.23 -6.58 1.38
C ALA A 114 -7.52 -5.41 0.69
N THR A 115 -6.42 -5.70 -0.02
CA THR A 115 -5.69 -4.68 -0.78
C THR A 115 -6.57 -4.06 -1.86
N ASN A 116 -7.24 -4.87 -2.68
CA ASN A 116 -8.06 -4.35 -3.77
C ASN A 116 -9.30 -3.61 -3.27
N LEU A 117 -9.95 -4.07 -2.20
CA LEU A 117 -11.05 -3.33 -1.55
C LEU A 117 -10.60 -1.94 -1.07
N MET A 118 -9.40 -1.85 -0.47
CA MET A 118 -8.83 -0.57 -0.05
C MET A 118 -8.43 0.30 -1.24
N ILE A 119 -7.86 -0.27 -2.30
CA ILE A 119 -7.54 0.50 -3.53
C ILE A 119 -8.81 1.00 -4.20
N GLU A 120 -9.89 0.24 -4.22
CA GLU A 120 -11.17 0.67 -4.79
C GLU A 120 -11.75 1.83 -3.97
N LYS A 121 -11.73 1.73 -2.64
CA LYS A 121 -12.20 2.80 -1.74
C LYS A 121 -11.37 4.08 -1.87
N LEU A 122 -10.05 3.97 -1.93
CA LEU A 122 -9.13 5.11 -1.96
C LEU A 122 -8.94 5.69 -3.37
N GLY A 123 -9.00 4.84 -4.39
CA GLY A 123 -8.67 5.16 -5.77
C GLY A 123 -7.17 5.12 -6.07
N VAL A 124 -6.83 4.67 -7.28
CA VAL A 124 -5.43 4.60 -7.77
C VAL A 124 -4.80 6.00 -7.89
N LEU A 125 -5.56 7.01 -8.34
CA LEU A 125 -5.03 8.37 -8.53
C LEU A 125 -4.67 9.05 -7.20
N PRO A 126 -5.52 9.01 -6.15
CA PRO A 126 -5.13 9.46 -4.82
C PRO A 126 -3.87 8.79 -4.28
N ILE A 127 -3.74 7.46 -4.40
CA ILE A 127 -2.54 6.73 -3.95
C ILE A 127 -1.29 7.25 -4.67
N ARG A 128 -1.34 7.41 -6.00
CA ARG A 128 -0.23 7.99 -6.78
C ARG A 128 0.11 9.42 -6.35
N ALA A 129 -0.91 10.22 -6.01
CA ALA A 129 -0.71 11.59 -5.55
C ALA A 129 0.04 11.62 -4.21
N ILE A 130 -0.26 10.71 -3.28
CA ILE A 130 0.46 10.58 -2.00
C ILE A 130 1.91 10.15 -2.22
N VAL A 131 2.15 9.12 -3.03
CA VAL A 131 3.52 8.69 -3.39
C VAL A 131 4.35 9.86 -3.95
N LYS A 132 3.74 10.67 -4.82
CA LYS A 132 4.37 11.87 -5.38
C LYS A 132 4.59 12.97 -4.34
N ALA A 133 3.57 13.27 -3.52
CA ALA A 133 3.64 14.32 -2.49
C ALA A 133 4.70 14.02 -1.43
N GLN A 134 4.93 12.75 -1.13
CA GLN A 134 5.99 12.30 -0.26
C GLN A 134 7.37 12.23 -0.94
N GLY A 135 7.48 12.51 -2.24
CA GLY A 135 8.75 12.46 -2.96
C GLY A 135 9.39 11.07 -2.94
N LEU A 136 8.58 10.01 -2.97
CA LEU A 136 9.04 8.61 -2.99
C LEU A 136 9.50 8.24 -4.41
N ASN A 137 10.63 8.82 -4.81
CA ASN A 137 11.26 8.51 -6.09
C ASN A 137 11.56 7.02 -6.19
N GLY A 138 11.32 6.43 -7.36
CA GLY A 138 11.48 5.00 -7.59
C GLY A 138 10.29 4.14 -7.15
N VAL A 139 9.18 4.72 -6.72
CA VAL A 139 7.91 4.01 -6.50
C VAL A 139 6.95 4.31 -7.65
N VAL A 140 6.45 3.26 -8.30
CA VAL A 140 5.45 3.33 -9.35
C VAL A 140 4.25 2.51 -8.92
N PHE A 141 3.21 3.20 -8.44
CA PHE A 141 1.92 2.59 -8.14
C PHE A 141 1.07 2.55 -9.41
N GLY A 142 0.94 1.36 -10.00
CA GLY A 142 0.31 1.15 -11.30
C GLY A 142 -1.17 0.82 -11.18
N ARG A 143 -1.49 -0.32 -10.58
CA ARG A 143 -2.77 -1.01 -10.73
C ARG A 143 -3.14 -1.80 -9.47
N MET A 144 -4.38 -2.28 -9.42
CA MET A 144 -4.80 -3.29 -8.45
C MET A 144 -4.02 -4.60 -8.61
N ILE A 145 -4.04 -5.42 -7.56
CA ILE A 145 -3.48 -6.77 -7.59
C ILE A 145 -4.29 -7.61 -8.60
N GLU A 146 -3.59 -8.41 -9.41
CA GLU A 146 -4.18 -9.28 -10.46
C GLU A 146 -5.03 -8.57 -11.55
N ASP A 147 -4.96 -7.24 -11.66
CA ASP A 147 -5.46 -6.54 -12.86
C ASP A 147 -4.53 -6.82 -14.07
N PHE A 148 -4.71 -7.99 -14.69
CA PHE A 148 -3.88 -8.49 -15.78
C PHE A 148 -4.08 -7.70 -17.07
N ASP A 149 -5.28 -7.19 -17.34
CA ASP A 149 -5.55 -6.30 -18.48
C ASP A 149 -4.65 -5.05 -18.43
N ALA A 150 -4.55 -4.41 -17.26
CA ALA A 150 -3.65 -3.28 -17.07
C ALA A 150 -2.17 -3.70 -17.15
N ASN A 151 -1.83 -4.88 -16.64
CA ASN A 151 -0.48 -5.44 -16.73
C ASN A 151 -0.01 -5.65 -18.17
N ASP A 152 -0.90 -6.15 -19.03
CA ASP A 152 -0.63 -6.46 -20.44
C ASP A 152 -0.44 -5.19 -21.27
N GLN A 153 -1.05 -4.08 -20.84
CA GLN A 153 -0.77 -2.74 -21.37
C GLN A 153 0.48 -2.08 -20.75
N GLY A 154 1.25 -2.81 -19.94
CA GLY A 154 2.48 -2.32 -19.33
C GLY A 154 2.30 -1.49 -18.07
N ILE A 155 1.08 -1.35 -17.54
CA ILE A 155 0.83 -0.67 -16.26
C ILE A 155 1.16 -1.63 -15.13
N ARG A 156 2.26 -1.37 -14.43
CA ARG A 156 2.83 -2.28 -13.44
C ARG A 156 3.09 -1.59 -12.11
N ASN A 157 3.02 -2.37 -11.04
CA ASN A 157 3.48 -1.97 -9.71
C ASN A 157 4.99 -2.25 -9.63
N ARG A 158 5.79 -1.19 -9.47
CA ARG A 158 7.26 -1.29 -9.41
C ARG A 158 7.82 -0.45 -8.28
N VAL A 159 8.92 -0.91 -7.69
CA VAL A 159 9.70 -0.16 -6.72
C VAL A 159 11.18 -0.30 -7.03
N SER A 160 11.97 0.70 -6.69
CA SER A 160 13.42 0.54 -6.51
C SER A 160 13.72 0.26 -5.03
N ALA A 161 14.85 -0.40 -4.77
CA ALA A 161 15.26 -0.68 -3.39
C ALA A 161 15.48 0.61 -2.59
N ARG A 162 16.01 1.67 -3.23
CA ARG A 162 16.15 3.00 -2.62
C ARG A 162 14.79 3.64 -2.35
N GLY A 163 13.83 3.53 -3.26
CA GLY A 163 12.49 4.09 -3.07
C GLY A 163 11.80 3.49 -1.85
N LEU A 164 11.78 2.16 -1.77
CA LEU A 164 11.23 1.43 -0.63
C LEU A 164 12.02 1.70 0.67
N GLY A 165 13.35 1.68 0.61
CA GLY A 165 14.20 1.99 1.77
C GLY A 165 13.97 3.41 2.30
N THR A 166 13.82 4.39 1.42
CA THR A 166 13.52 5.78 1.79
C THR A 166 12.15 5.91 2.44
N PHE A 167 11.14 5.19 1.94
CA PHE A 167 9.82 5.13 2.58
C PHE A 167 9.93 4.57 4.00
N LEU A 168 10.60 3.44 4.19
CA LEU A 168 10.75 2.81 5.51
C LEU A 168 11.55 3.69 6.49
N GLN A 169 12.59 4.38 6.02
CA GLN A 169 13.32 5.37 6.82
C GLN A 169 12.43 6.52 7.28
N LYS A 170 11.58 7.04 6.38
CA LYS A 170 10.60 8.07 6.76
C LYS A 170 9.56 7.54 7.74
N LEU A 171 9.08 6.32 7.55
CA LEU A 171 8.08 5.69 8.42
C LEU A 171 8.62 5.57 9.85
N ASP A 172 9.82 5.02 10.01
CA ASP A 172 10.47 4.85 11.31
C ASP A 172 10.75 6.18 12.03
N ASN A 173 10.93 7.26 11.26
CA ASN A 173 11.17 8.60 11.78
C ASN A 173 9.90 9.47 11.89
N GLY A 174 8.69 8.90 11.74
CA GLY A 174 7.42 9.63 11.86
C GLY A 174 7.16 10.67 10.77
N LYS A 175 7.73 10.51 9.56
CA LYS A 175 7.67 11.49 8.45
C LYS A 175 6.71 11.11 7.32
N ILE A 176 5.95 10.04 7.47
CA ILE A 176 4.97 9.54 6.48
C ILE A 176 3.57 10.06 6.82
N VAL A 177 3.15 9.91 8.08
CA VAL A 177 1.92 10.49 8.62
C VAL A 177 2.32 11.75 9.39
N ARG A 178 1.93 12.93 8.93
CA ARG A 178 2.26 14.19 9.64
C ARG A 178 1.50 14.24 10.97
N GLU A 179 2.21 14.45 12.08
CA GLU A 179 1.62 14.73 13.40
C GLU A 179 0.79 16.04 13.42
N ASP A 180 0.91 16.87 12.37
CA ASP A 180 0.26 18.17 12.26
C ASP A 180 -1.26 18.08 12.06
N ALA A 181 -1.82 16.90 11.82
CA ALA A 181 -3.26 16.69 11.79
C ALA A 181 -3.81 16.46 13.21
N LYS A 182 -3.66 17.46 14.08
CA LYS A 182 -4.64 17.58 15.17
C LYS A 182 -5.97 17.87 14.49
N PRO A 183 -7.02 17.05 14.68
CA PRO A 183 -8.36 17.56 14.46
C PRO A 183 -8.47 18.81 15.33
N GLU A 184 -8.87 19.92 14.73
CA GLU A 184 -9.24 21.11 15.45
C GLU A 184 -10.22 20.66 16.55
N HIS A 185 -9.83 20.92 17.80
CA HIS A 185 -10.64 20.57 18.95
C HIS A 185 -11.90 21.41 18.86
N ASP A 186 -12.97 20.86 18.29
CA ASP A 186 -14.31 21.43 18.40
C ASP A 186 -14.69 21.35 19.90
N PRO A 187 -14.84 22.49 20.61
CA PRO A 187 -15.14 22.49 22.02
C PRO A 187 -16.60 22.11 22.33
N ASP A 188 -17.46 21.88 21.33
CA ASP A 188 -18.90 21.69 21.55
C ASP A 188 -19.35 20.24 21.87
N TYR A 189 -18.43 19.28 21.99
CA TYR A 189 -18.77 17.89 22.39
C TYR A 189 -18.27 17.47 23.78
N ALA A 190 -18.15 18.42 24.71
CA ALA A 190 -18.05 18.12 26.14
C ALA A 190 -19.45 18.09 26.78
N GLY A 191 -20.26 17.06 26.47
CA GLY A 191 -21.62 17.05 27.03
C GLY A 191 -22.53 15.89 26.69
N ALA A 192 -22.12 14.64 26.90
CA ALA A 192 -23.08 13.55 27.11
C ALA A 192 -22.49 12.46 28.00
N LYS A 193 -22.66 12.65 29.32
CA LYS A 193 -22.78 11.52 30.24
C LYS A 193 -24.21 10.99 30.10
N VAL A 194 -24.38 9.77 29.58
CA VAL A 194 -25.09 8.62 30.18
C VAL A 194 -24.64 7.37 29.42
#